data_AF-A0AAW1VG83-F1
#
_entry.id   AF-A0AAW1VG83-F1
#
_cell.length_a   1.000
_cell.length_b   1.000
_cell.length_c   1.000
_cell.angle_alpha   90.00
_cell.angle_beta   90.00
_cell.angle_gamma   90.00
#
_symmetry.space_group_name_H-M   'P 1'
#
loop_
_entity.id
_entity.type
_entity.pdbx_description
1 polymer ?
#
loop_
_entity_poly.entity_id
_entity_poly.type
_entity_poly.pdbx_seq_one_letter_code
_entity_poly.pdbx_strand_id
1 'polypeptide(L)'
;MSNVFEDYKVKIESISSEMKVVQRENDMLKTETETLEAILNDMRQKEKNSNIIVSQVPREDNKNINQVVQKIMGSLNINIDQDEILELYRIGSRKDAPILVKLKKEGKNRNI
;
A
#
# COMPACT_ATOMS: atom_id res chain seq x y z
N MET A 1 60.74 20.33 -5.40
CA MET A 1 59.76 19.41 -6.00
C MET A 1 58.99 18.56 -4.98
N SER A 2 59.32 18.56 -3.68
CA SER A 2 58.67 17.69 -2.66
C SER A 2 57.23 18.11 -2.29
N ASN A 3 56.95 19.41 -2.16
CA ASN A 3 55.67 19.90 -1.59
C ASN A 3 54.44 19.53 -2.41
N VAL A 4 54.55 19.47 -3.74
CA VAL A 4 53.42 19.16 -4.62
C VAL A 4 52.93 17.73 -4.42
N PHE A 5 53.84 16.79 -4.15
CA PHE A 5 53.50 15.38 -3.94
C PHE A 5 52.82 15.16 -2.58
N GLU A 6 53.31 15.84 -1.54
CA GLU A 6 52.65 15.91 -0.23
C GLU A 6 51.22 16.48 -0.35
N ASP A 7 51.04 17.58 -1.08
CA ASP A 7 49.73 18.21 -1.29
C ASP A 7 48.73 17.29 -2.00
N TYR A 8 49.19 16.52 -3.00
CA TYR A 8 48.35 15.53 -3.66
C TYR A 8 47.98 14.36 -2.75
N LYS A 9 48.91 13.91 -1.90
CA LYS A 9 48.65 12.84 -0.94
C LYS A 9 47.55 13.25 0.05
N VAL A 10 47.65 14.45 0.62
CA VAL A 10 46.62 14.99 1.55
C VAL A 10 45.26 15.12 0.86
N LYS A 11 45.22 15.57 -0.40
CA LYS A 11 43.97 15.65 -1.17
C LYS A 11 43.34 14.28 -1.41
N ILE A 12 44.14 13.28 -1.79
CA ILE A 12 43.65 11.91 -2.00
C ILE A 12 43.09 11.33 -0.71
N GLU A 13 43.77 11.56 0.42
CA GLU A 13 43.30 11.11 1.74
C GLU A 13 41.98 11.80 2.14
N SER A 14 41.85 13.12 1.91
CA SER A 14 40.60 13.86 2.15
C SER A 14 39.44 13.32 1.31
N ILE A 15 39.66 13.19 -0.01
CA ILE A 15 38.65 12.67 -0.94
C ILE A 15 38.26 11.24 -0.58
N SER A 16 39.23 10.40 -0.20
CA SER A 16 38.94 9.03 0.23
C SER A 16 38.11 8.99 1.52
N SER A 17 38.35 9.91 2.45
CA SER A 17 37.56 10.04 3.68
C SER A 17 36.13 10.49 3.36
N GLU A 18 35.97 11.54 2.55
CA GLU A 18 34.67 12.04 2.10
C GLU A 18 33.88 10.96 1.37
N MET A 19 34.52 10.20 0.47
CA MET A 19 33.88 9.11 -0.25
C MET A 19 33.36 8.02 0.70
N LYS A 20 34.09 7.70 1.78
CA LYS A 20 33.63 6.74 2.79
C LYS A 20 32.44 7.27 3.59
N VAL A 21 32.41 8.56 3.91
CA VAL A 21 31.27 9.19 4.58
C VAL A 21 30.04 9.12 3.70
N VAL A 22 30.16 9.55 2.43
CA VAL A 22 29.07 9.52 1.46
C VAL A 22 28.56 8.11 1.23
N GLN A 23 29.44 7.10 1.14
CA GLN A 23 29.02 5.70 1.00
C GLN A 23 28.19 5.24 2.20
N ARG A 24 28.61 5.55 3.42
CA ARG A 24 27.85 5.18 4.63
C ARG A 24 26.50 5.85 4.69
N GLU A 25 26.43 7.14 4.37
CA GLU A 25 25.17 7.88 4.30
C GLU A 25 24.24 7.27 3.24
N ASN A 26 24.78 6.90 2.08
CA ASN A 26 24.00 6.25 1.03
C ASN A 26 23.41 4.91 1.47
N ASP A 27 24.22 4.07 2.14
CA ASP A 27 23.77 2.77 2.65
C ASP A 27 22.71 2.92 3.74
N MET A 28 22.86 3.92 4.62
CA MET A 28 21.84 4.26 5.62
C MET A 28 20.53 4.69 4.97
N LEU A 29 20.60 5.62 4.01
CA LEU A 29 19.41 6.12 3.31
C LEU A 29 18.70 5.00 2.53
N LYS A 30 19.44 4.11 1.88
CA LYS A 30 18.87 2.92 1.23
C LYS A 30 18.10 2.05 2.22
N THR A 31 18.71 1.75 3.37
CA THR A 31 18.06 0.96 4.42
C THR A 31 16.79 1.62 4.93
N GLU A 32 16.81 2.94 5.11
CA GLU A 32 15.63 3.71 5.52
C GLU A 32 14.54 3.66 4.45
N THR A 33 14.88 3.83 3.17
CA THR A 33 13.91 3.75 2.08
C THR A 33 13.26 2.36 1.98
N GLU A 34 14.04 1.29 2.08
CA GLU A 34 13.53 -0.09 2.07
C GLU A 34 12.58 -0.34 3.25
N THR A 35 12.94 0.19 4.43
CA THR A 35 12.11 0.09 5.63
C THR A 35 10.78 0.82 5.46
N LEU A 36 10.81 2.04 4.92
CA LEU A 36 9.61 2.83 4.65
C LEU A 36 8.71 2.17 3.61
N GLU A 37 9.28 1.61 2.54
CA GLU A 37 8.54 0.86 1.53
C GLU A 37 7.85 -0.37 2.12
N ALA A 38 8.54 -1.11 2.99
CA ALA A 38 7.97 -2.25 3.70
C ALA A 38 6.77 -1.83 4.57
N ILE A 39 6.93 -0.75 5.35
CA ILE A 39 5.84 -0.21 6.19
C ILE A 39 4.65 0.23 5.33
N LEU A 40 4.88 0.91 4.21
CA LEU A 40 3.82 1.34 3.30
C LEU A 40 3.08 0.15 2.68
N ASN A 41 3.81 -0.89 2.28
CA ASN A 41 3.21 -2.11 1.75
C ASN A 41 2.35 -2.81 2.81
N ASP A 42 2.84 -2.92 4.05
CA ASP A 42 2.07 -3.45 5.17
C ASP A 42 0.81 -2.64 5.45
N MET A 43 0.89 -1.31 5.44
CA MET A 43 -0.26 -0.44 5.62
C MET A 43 -1.29 -0.64 4.50
N ARG A 44 -0.85 -0.71 3.24
CA ARG A 44 -1.72 -0.97 2.09
C ARG A 44 -2.37 -2.35 2.16
N GLN A 45 -1.64 -3.38 2.59
CA GLN A 45 -2.20 -4.71 2.81
C GLN A 45 -3.23 -4.69 3.95
N LYS A 46 -2.91 -4.05 5.08
CA LYS A 46 -3.84 -3.87 6.21
C LYS A 46 -5.10 -3.11 5.83
N GLU A 47 -5.04 -2.17 4.89
CA GLU A 47 -6.21 -1.49 4.34
C GLU A 47 -7.02 -2.43 3.44
N LYS A 48 -6.35 -3.19 2.56
CA LYS A 48 -7.00 -4.15 1.67
C LYS A 48 -7.64 -5.34 2.39
N ASN A 49 -7.15 -5.74 3.56
CA ASN A 49 -7.71 -6.85 4.33
C ASN A 49 -9.17 -6.62 4.76
N SER A 50 -9.62 -5.36 4.81
CA SER A 50 -11.02 -5.01 5.10
C SER A 50 -11.86 -4.78 3.85
N ASN A 51 -11.30 -5.05 2.66
CA ASN A 51 -11.99 -4.89 1.40
C ASN A 51 -12.45 -6.25 0.87
N ILE A 52 -13.68 -6.30 0.36
CA ILE A 52 -14.20 -7.43 -0.39
C ILE A 52 -14.26 -7.05 -1.87
N ILE A 53 -13.73 -7.91 -2.73
CA ILE A 53 -13.80 -7.75 -4.18
C ILE A 53 -14.81 -8.77 -4.72
N VAL A 54 -15.88 -8.27 -5.32
CA VAL A 54 -16.87 -9.10 -6.00
C VAL A 54 -16.60 -9.04 -7.50
N SER A 55 -15.99 -10.10 -8.02
CA SER A 55 -15.60 -10.21 -9.43
C SER A 55 -16.74 -10.65 -10.34
N GLN A 56 -16.63 -10.34 -11.63
CA GLN A 56 -17.52 -10.83 -12.70
C GLN A 56 -19.00 -10.48 -12.52
N VAL A 57 -19.32 -9.40 -11.83
CA VAL A 57 -20.70 -8.92 -11.70
C VAL A 57 -21.07 -8.13 -12.95
N PRO A 58 -22.01 -8.58 -13.80
CA PRO A 58 -22.40 -7.84 -14.99
C PRO A 58 -22.95 -6.46 -14.62
N ARG A 59 -22.62 -5.45 -15.42
CA ARG A 59 -23.23 -4.13 -15.31
C ARG A 59 -24.60 -4.19 -15.96
N GLU A 60 -25.61 -3.90 -15.16
CA GLU A 60 -26.99 -3.76 -15.59
C GLU A 60 -27.40 -2.30 -15.40
N ASP A 61 -28.05 -1.74 -16.42
CA ASP A 61 -28.56 -0.38 -16.36
C ASP A 61 -29.67 -0.30 -15.29
N ASN A 62 -29.65 0.74 -14.47
CA ASN A 62 -30.61 1.00 -13.37
C ASN A 62 -30.60 0.06 -12.16
N LYS A 63 -29.60 -0.81 -11.97
CA LYS A 63 -29.43 -1.54 -10.71
C LYS A 63 -28.53 -0.82 -9.71
N ASN A 64 -29.04 -0.63 -8.50
CA ASN A 64 -28.25 -0.10 -7.39
C ASN A 64 -27.19 -1.13 -6.96
N ILE A 65 -25.92 -0.72 -6.95
CA ILE A 65 -24.78 -1.58 -6.60
C ILE A 65 -24.94 -2.16 -5.19
N ASN A 66 -25.50 -1.40 -4.23
CA ASN A 66 -25.78 -1.87 -2.87
C ASN A 66 -26.70 -3.09 -2.87
N GLN A 67 -27.78 -3.04 -3.64
CA GLN A 67 -28.74 -4.15 -3.72
C GLN A 67 -28.12 -5.40 -4.34
N VAL A 68 -27.26 -5.22 -5.34
CA VAL A 68 -26.55 -6.33 -5.99
C VAL A 68 -25.60 -7.00 -4.99
N VAL A 69 -24.80 -6.22 -4.27
CA VAL A 69 -23.87 -6.75 -3.27
C VAL A 69 -24.62 -7.45 -2.13
N GLN A 70 -25.68 -6.84 -1.58
CA GLN A 70 -26.48 -7.44 -0.52
C GLN A 70 -27.08 -8.80 -0.93
N LYS A 71 -27.57 -8.93 -2.17
CA LYS A 71 -28.07 -10.21 -2.70
C LYS A 71 -26.97 -11.26 -2.82
N ILE A 72 -25.79 -10.87 -3.30
CA ILE A 72 -24.64 -11.78 -3.45
C ILE A 72 -24.16 -12.25 -2.07
N MET A 73 -23.96 -11.32 -1.14
CA MET A 73 -23.51 -11.64 0.22
C MET A 73 -24.52 -12.50 0.96
N GLY A 74 -25.83 -12.18 0.87
CA GLY A 74 -26.89 -13.01 1.44
C GLY A 74 -26.95 -14.42 0.85
N SER A 75 -26.66 -14.58 -0.46
CA SER A 75 -26.58 -15.90 -1.10
C SER A 75 -25.39 -16.74 -0.59
N LEU A 76 -24.34 -16.07 -0.10
CA LEU A 76 -23.17 -16.69 0.52
C LEU A 76 -23.30 -16.81 2.05
N ASN A 77 -24.47 -16.45 2.61
CA ASN A 77 -24.72 -16.39 4.06
C ASN A 77 -23.75 -15.48 4.83
N ILE A 78 -23.28 -14.42 4.17
CA ILE A 78 -22.45 -13.36 4.76
C ILE A 78 -23.38 -12.18 5.06
N ASN A 79 -23.59 -11.90 6.34
CA ASN A 79 -24.37 -10.73 6.77
C ASN A 79 -23.42 -9.54 6.93
N ILE A 80 -23.61 -8.53 6.08
CA ILE A 80 -22.89 -7.25 6.17
C ILE A 80 -23.94 -6.15 6.33
N ASP A 81 -23.91 -5.46 7.45
CA ASP A 81 -24.80 -4.33 7.69
C ASP A 81 -24.39 -3.15 6.81
N GLN A 82 -25.37 -2.39 6.31
CA GLN A 82 -25.07 -1.23 5.46
C GLN A 82 -24.21 -0.18 6.18
N ASP A 83 -24.37 -0.07 7.50
CA ASP A 83 -23.59 0.84 8.33
C ASP A 83 -22.11 0.43 8.44
N GLU A 84 -21.78 -0.84 8.17
CA GLU A 84 -20.41 -1.33 8.14
C GLU A 84 -19.72 -1.02 6.80
N ILE A 85 -20.43 -0.62 5.75
CA ILE A 85 -19.85 -0.31 4.45
C ILE A 85 -19.40 1.16 4.43
N LEU A 86 -18.10 1.41 4.25
CA LEU A 86 -17.54 2.75 4.06
C LEU A 86 -17.68 3.22 2.62
N GLU A 87 -17.29 2.38 1.67
CA GLU A 87 -17.29 2.72 0.25
C GLU A 87 -17.76 1.52 -0.55
N LEU A 88 -18.53 1.81 -1.60
CA LEU A 88 -19.01 0.81 -2.53
C LEU A 88 -18.98 1.36 -3.96
N TYR A 89 -18.14 0.79 -4.82
CA TYR A 89 -18.04 1.23 -6.21
C TYR A 89 -17.46 0.15 -7.12
N ARG A 90 -17.61 0.33 -8.44
CA ARG A 90 -16.98 -0.54 -9.44
C ARG A 90 -15.59 -0.05 -9.77
N ILE A 91 -14.62 -0.97 -9.79
CA ILE A 91 -13.24 -0.67 -10.20
C ILE A 91 -13.15 -0.80 -11.72
N GLY A 92 -13.25 0.35 -12.38
CA GLY A 92 -13.09 0.48 -13.84
C GLY A 92 -14.40 0.57 -14.62
N SER A 93 -14.27 0.77 -15.93
CA SER A 93 -15.38 1.09 -16.84
C SER A 93 -15.94 -0.11 -17.61
N ARG A 94 -15.28 -1.28 -17.53
CA ARG A 94 -15.70 -2.50 -18.25
C ARG A 94 -17.07 -2.99 -17.76
N LYS A 95 -17.79 -3.71 -18.64
CA LYS A 95 -19.13 -4.25 -18.34
C LYS A 95 -19.11 -5.27 -17.20
N ASP A 96 -18.01 -5.97 -17.01
CA ASP A 96 -17.77 -6.99 -15.99
C ASP A 96 -16.82 -6.49 -14.88
N ALA A 97 -16.63 -5.17 -14.78
CA ALA A 97 -15.72 -4.57 -13.81
C ALA A 97 -16.07 -5.02 -12.37
N PRO A 98 -15.08 -5.45 -11.57
CA PRO A 98 -15.33 -5.92 -10.22
C PRO A 98 -15.88 -4.80 -9.33
N ILE A 99 -16.65 -5.17 -8.31
CA ILE A 99 -17.15 -4.26 -7.30
C ILE A 99 -16.22 -4.33 -6.08
N LEU A 100 -15.76 -3.18 -5.62
CA LEU A 100 -15.07 -3.03 -4.35
C LEU A 100 -16.07 -2.67 -3.26
N VAL A 101 -16.07 -3.45 -2.18
CA VAL A 101 -16.77 -3.15 -0.93
C VAL A 101 -15.70 -2.86 0.12
N LYS A 102 -15.60 -1.62 0.58
CA LYS A 102 -14.70 -1.23 1.68
C LYS A 102 -15.48 -1.28 2.98
N LEU A 103 -15.06 -2.12 3.90
CA LEU A 103 -15.71 -2.24 5.21
C LEU A 103 -15.04 -1.31 6.24
N LYS A 104 -15.84 -0.83 7.20
CA LYS A 104 -15.33 -0.23 8.44
C LYS A 104 -14.49 -1.30 9.11
N LYS A 105 -13.24 -0.94 9.40
CA LYS A 105 -12.36 -1.80 10.20
C LYS A 105 -13.06 -2.02 11.53
N GLU A 106 -13.36 -3.27 11.88
CA GLU A 106 -13.82 -3.60 13.22
C GLU A 106 -12.76 -3.08 14.22
N GLY A 107 -13.12 -2.04 14.97
CA GLY A 107 -12.47 -1.81 16.25
C GLY A 107 -12.73 -3.07 17.06
N LYS A 108 -11.68 -3.81 17.40
CA LYS A 108 -11.72 -4.95 18.34
C LYS A 108 -12.73 -4.66 19.45
N ASN A 109 -13.84 -5.39 19.48
CA ASN A 109 -14.64 -5.77 20.64
C ASN A 109 -15.87 -6.57 20.17
N ARG A 110 -15.63 -7.73 19.56
CA ARG A 110 -16.57 -8.85 19.69
C ARG A 110 -15.98 -9.75 20.77
N ASN A 111 -16.28 -9.40 22.03
CA ASN A 111 -16.01 -10.27 23.18
C ASN A 111 -16.77 -11.57 22.94
N ILE A 112 -16.04 -12.67 22.84
CA ILE A 112 -16.53 -14.02 23.10
C ILE A 112 -16.15 -14.33 24.55
#